data_AF-A0A7L0XL78-F1
#
_entry.id   AF-A0A7L0XL78-F1
#
_cell.length_a   1.000
_cell.length_b   1.000
_cell.length_c   1.000
_cell.angle_alpha   90.00
_cell.angle_beta   90.00
_cell.angle_gamma   90.00
#
_symmetry.space_group_name_H-M   'P 1'
#
loop_
_entity.id
_entity.type
_entity.pdbx_description
1 polymer ?
#
loop_
_entity_poly.entity_id
_entity_poly.type
_entity_poly.pdbx_seq_one_letter_code
_entity_poly.pdbx_strand_id
1 'polypeptide(L)'
;FIVEAAVAAQSVASLAALSEFLDFGKEESKPLLEKFLYAAAFSPRPSGELLHLVLDKLAGKQLAPETWEMGMVAVGSLVGKLCQQKLCGLQQEVERGVETILRGLRGAEEEREVVIYLLALGNALLPGTIPTLLEHAEEGPAAVTATAISALRRFPARHISSKVKRAMRRIFHEKRKSYERTCRLAAAEILLDNQPSPMDVVNILLATREMETETAKFLLLKVQNSLHSHHHPARWMMKDIMRDPQINNYDFFSKAGTSSSFSGPLTVTQDLLSTFGLDLLFLEGGFLRKSVSEFSLLSRGRRLRAAQVTFEAQGMESMMGETVSDGEEEPELMAGMSVTFFDVQLRPVVFFQGYTDLMAKVLLSSGEPTSMVRGNLLLMDHHQVIPLQSGLQVTIKLQGGLGLDISADVDVGIWEQELRTGINARGSLSMDFQAELDSPFLQATLRSQAELETSIHFDTTLRFSSSPVLMCLQLREEQVPYR
;
A
#
# COMPACT_ATOMS: atom_id res chain seq x y z
N PHE A 1 -8.89 21.02 -5.03
CA PHE A 1 -8.76 21.99 -3.94
C PHE A 1 -10.06 22.21 -3.16
N ILE A 2 -11.09 22.90 -3.67
CA ILE A 2 -12.28 23.26 -2.86
C ILE A 2 -12.94 22.04 -2.19
N VAL A 3 -13.12 20.95 -2.94
CA VAL A 3 -13.68 19.69 -2.41
C VAL A 3 -12.82 19.12 -1.28
N GLU A 4 -11.50 19.07 -1.48
CA GLU A 4 -10.54 18.56 -0.49
C GLU A 4 -10.55 19.42 0.79
N ALA A 5 -10.60 20.75 0.64
CA ALA A 5 -10.68 21.69 1.75
C ALA A 5 -12.00 21.55 2.54
N ALA A 6 -13.13 21.35 1.84
CA ALA A 6 -14.42 21.15 2.48
C ALA A 6 -14.51 19.81 3.25
N VAL A 7 -13.86 18.75 2.74
CA VAL A 7 -13.72 17.48 3.46
C VAL A 7 -12.80 17.66 4.67
N ALA A 8 -11.67 18.37 4.50
CA ALA A 8 -10.71 18.65 5.56
C ALA A 8 -11.31 19.48 6.71
N ALA A 9 -12.27 20.37 6.42
CA ALA A 9 -12.97 21.18 7.43
C ALA A 9 -13.82 20.34 8.40
N GLN A 10 -14.31 19.18 7.96
CA GLN A 10 -15.05 18.19 8.78
C GLN A 10 -16.23 18.77 9.59
N SER A 11 -16.79 19.91 9.16
CA SER A 11 -17.95 20.53 9.81
C SER A 11 -19.25 20.00 9.23
N VAL A 12 -20.32 19.99 10.03
CA VAL A 12 -21.66 19.59 9.54
C VAL A 12 -22.09 20.44 8.34
N ALA A 13 -21.82 21.75 8.36
CA ALA A 13 -22.15 22.65 7.27
C ALA A 13 -21.36 22.35 5.98
N SER A 14 -20.06 22.07 6.09
CA SER A 14 -19.22 21.73 4.93
C SER A 14 -19.61 20.38 4.32
N LEU A 15 -19.95 19.39 5.15
CA LEU A 15 -20.43 18.08 4.68
C LEU A 15 -21.81 18.18 4.03
N ALA A 16 -22.72 18.99 4.57
CA ALA A 16 -24.03 19.25 3.96
C ALA A 16 -23.88 19.92 2.59
N ALA A 17 -23.04 20.95 2.49
CA ALA A 17 -22.74 21.61 1.22
C ALA A 17 -22.13 20.65 0.19
N LEU A 18 -21.22 19.77 0.61
CA LEU A 18 -20.66 18.72 -0.26
C LEU A 18 -21.72 17.72 -0.72
N SER A 19 -22.66 17.34 0.15
CA SER A 19 -23.76 16.45 -0.21
C SER A 19 -24.64 17.03 -1.32
N GLU A 20 -24.94 18.33 -1.25
CA GLU A 20 -25.73 19.02 -2.28
C GLU A 20 -24.92 19.24 -3.57
N PHE A 21 -23.63 19.56 -3.44
CA PHE A 21 -22.75 19.87 -4.57
C PHE A 21 -22.34 18.63 -5.39
N LEU A 22 -22.09 17.49 -4.72
CA LEU A 22 -21.61 16.28 -5.37
C LEU A 22 -22.78 15.38 -5.79
N ASP A 23 -23.00 15.32 -7.11
CA ASP A 23 -23.92 14.36 -7.72
C ASP A 23 -23.16 13.14 -8.23
N PHE A 24 -23.27 12.02 -7.52
CA PHE A 24 -22.60 10.76 -7.84
C PHE A 24 -23.15 10.08 -9.12
N GLY A 25 -24.29 10.55 -9.65
CA GLY A 25 -24.92 9.99 -10.85
C GLY A 25 -24.56 10.68 -12.17
N LYS A 26 -23.69 11.71 -12.16
CA LYS A 26 -23.30 12.45 -13.37
C LYS A 26 -21.84 12.17 -13.72
N GLU A 27 -21.54 11.83 -14.96
CA GLU A 27 -20.15 11.59 -15.39
C GLU A 27 -19.26 12.83 -15.25
N GLU A 28 -19.80 14.03 -15.47
CA GLU A 28 -19.07 15.30 -15.34
C GLU A 28 -18.52 15.55 -13.93
N SER A 29 -19.10 14.92 -12.90
CA SER A 29 -18.64 15.06 -11.52
C SER A 29 -17.57 14.04 -11.13
N LYS A 30 -17.27 13.04 -11.97
CA LYS A 30 -16.29 11.97 -11.71
C LYS A 30 -14.95 12.48 -11.14
N PRO A 31 -14.26 13.49 -11.72
CA PRO A 31 -12.99 13.95 -11.17
C PRO A 31 -13.11 14.67 -9.82
N LEU A 32 -14.27 15.28 -9.53
CA LEU A 32 -14.53 15.90 -8.23
C LEU A 32 -14.86 14.83 -7.18
N LEU A 33 -15.52 13.77 -7.62
CA LEU A 33 -15.94 12.65 -6.79
C LEU A 33 -14.76 11.80 -6.35
N GLU A 34 -13.83 11.52 -7.25
CA GLU A 34 -12.57 10.86 -6.90
C GLU A 34 -11.78 11.69 -5.87
N LYS A 35 -11.68 13.02 -6.06
CA LYS A 35 -11.04 13.90 -5.07
C LYS A 35 -11.74 13.87 -3.70
N PHE A 36 -13.07 13.84 -3.69
CA PHE A 36 -13.85 13.70 -2.46
C PHE A 36 -13.54 12.39 -1.75
N LEU A 37 -13.58 11.26 -2.48
CA LEU A 37 -13.35 9.94 -1.90
C LEU A 37 -11.90 9.76 -1.41
N TYR A 38 -10.90 10.29 -2.12
CA TYR A 38 -9.51 10.30 -1.66
C TYR A 38 -9.39 11.12 -0.38
N ALA A 39 -9.89 12.36 -0.38
CA ALA A 39 -9.83 13.22 0.81
C ALA A 39 -10.55 12.57 2.01
N ALA A 40 -11.68 11.91 1.79
CA ALA A 40 -12.41 11.18 2.82
C ALA A 40 -11.59 10.00 3.36
N ALA A 41 -11.04 9.15 2.47
CA ALA A 41 -10.23 8.01 2.86
C ALA A 41 -8.99 8.42 3.67
N PHE A 42 -8.37 9.56 3.35
CA PHE A 42 -7.18 10.06 4.03
C PHE A 42 -7.45 10.95 5.25
N SER A 43 -8.69 11.34 5.51
CA SER A 43 -9.04 12.16 6.68
C SER A 43 -8.44 11.60 7.99
N PRO A 44 -7.73 12.40 8.80
CA PRO A 44 -6.99 11.88 9.96
C PRO A 44 -7.91 11.57 11.14
N ARG A 45 -9.01 12.32 11.29
CA ARG A 45 -9.99 12.18 12.38
C ARG A 45 -11.43 12.22 11.86
N PRO A 46 -11.84 11.30 10.96
CA PRO A 46 -13.14 11.37 10.32
C PRO A 46 -14.29 11.38 11.34
N SER A 47 -15.39 12.04 10.98
CA SER A 47 -16.63 12.09 11.76
C SER A 47 -17.63 11.01 11.30
N GLY A 48 -18.62 10.71 12.15
CA GLY A 48 -19.69 9.76 11.80
C GLY A 48 -20.55 10.28 10.64
N GLU A 49 -20.73 11.59 10.54
CA GLU A 49 -21.46 12.26 9.46
C GLU A 49 -20.75 12.12 8.12
N LEU A 50 -19.41 12.15 8.09
CA LEU A 50 -18.65 11.89 6.87
C LEU A 50 -18.85 10.44 6.40
N LEU A 51 -18.83 9.47 7.32
CA LEU A 51 -19.12 8.07 6.99
C LEU A 51 -20.56 7.89 6.48
N HIS A 52 -21.53 8.51 7.16
CA HIS A 52 -22.94 8.48 6.76
C HIS A 52 -23.12 9.05 5.35
N LEU A 53 -22.50 10.20 5.05
CA LEU A 53 -22.54 10.82 3.72
C LEU A 53 -22.00 9.88 2.64
N VAL A 54 -20.85 9.24 2.88
CA VAL A 54 -20.27 8.30 1.91
C VAL A 54 -21.18 7.08 1.73
N LEU A 55 -21.68 6.48 2.81
CA LEU A 55 -22.58 5.32 2.75
C LEU A 55 -23.88 5.63 2.01
N ASP A 56 -24.51 6.78 2.28
CA ASP A 56 -25.76 7.18 1.64
C ASP A 56 -25.57 7.42 0.14
N LYS A 57 -24.45 8.03 -0.25
CA LYS A 57 -24.13 8.26 -1.65
C LYS A 57 -23.76 6.97 -2.39
N LEU A 58 -23.23 5.97 -1.69
CA LEU A 58 -22.97 4.63 -2.25
C LEU A 58 -24.24 3.76 -2.34
N ALA A 59 -25.20 3.96 -1.43
CA ALA A 59 -26.48 3.24 -1.45
C ALA A 59 -27.42 3.73 -2.56
N GLY A 60 -27.22 4.97 -3.04
CA GLY A 60 -28.04 5.58 -4.09
C GLY A 60 -27.39 5.50 -5.47
N LYS A 61 -28.17 5.06 -6.46
CA LYS A 61 -27.90 5.11 -7.93
C LYS A 61 -26.92 4.05 -8.47
N GLN A 62 -27.02 3.81 -9.79
CA GLN A 62 -26.08 3.02 -10.55
C GLN A 62 -24.80 3.85 -10.75
N LEU A 63 -23.78 3.54 -9.94
CA LEU A 63 -22.48 4.23 -9.98
C LEU A 63 -21.61 3.63 -11.06
N ALA A 64 -20.69 4.43 -11.61
CA ALA A 64 -19.60 3.89 -12.39
C ALA A 64 -18.79 2.91 -11.51
N PRO A 65 -18.36 1.74 -12.05
CA PRO A 65 -17.63 0.74 -11.27
C PRO A 65 -16.45 1.32 -10.50
N GLU A 66 -15.60 2.14 -11.15
CA GLU A 66 -14.40 2.68 -10.48
C GLU A 66 -14.73 3.57 -9.27
N THR A 67 -15.81 4.36 -9.38
CA THR A 67 -16.30 5.23 -8.31
C THR A 67 -16.80 4.39 -7.14
N TRP A 68 -17.57 3.35 -7.42
CA TRP A 68 -18.09 2.46 -6.39
C TRP A 68 -16.96 1.72 -5.67
N GLU A 69 -16.00 1.20 -6.42
CA GLU A 69 -14.83 0.49 -5.90
C GLU A 69 -14.04 1.39 -4.94
N MET A 70 -13.76 2.61 -5.38
CA MET A 70 -13.08 3.62 -4.58
C MET A 70 -13.88 4.01 -3.33
N GLY A 71 -15.20 4.10 -3.46
CA GLY A 71 -16.11 4.35 -2.35
C GLY A 71 -16.02 3.29 -1.27
N MET A 72 -16.04 2.01 -1.65
CA MET A 72 -15.91 0.90 -0.70
C MET A 72 -14.55 0.89 0.01
N VAL A 73 -13.47 1.17 -0.73
CA VAL A 73 -12.12 1.34 -0.17
C VAL A 73 -12.07 2.48 0.85
N ALA A 74 -12.75 3.61 0.57
CA ALA A 74 -12.87 4.75 1.48
C ALA A 74 -13.70 4.41 2.73
N VAL A 75 -14.83 3.71 2.60
CA VAL A 75 -15.63 3.22 3.74
C VAL A 75 -14.78 2.37 4.68
N GLY A 76 -13.97 1.46 4.14
CA GLY A 76 -13.04 0.66 4.92
C GLY A 76 -12.07 1.50 5.77
N SER A 77 -11.46 2.53 5.16
CA SER A 77 -10.56 3.45 5.87
C SER A 77 -11.27 4.25 6.98
N LEU A 78 -12.45 4.80 6.69
CA LEU A 78 -13.26 5.58 7.63
C LEU A 78 -13.66 4.75 8.84
N VAL A 79 -14.19 3.54 8.60
CA VAL A 79 -14.55 2.58 9.66
C VAL A 79 -13.34 2.25 10.53
N GLY A 80 -12.19 1.94 9.91
CA GLY A 80 -10.96 1.64 10.64
C GLY A 80 -10.51 2.78 11.55
N LYS A 81 -10.52 4.01 11.04
CA LYS A 81 -10.14 5.21 11.80
C LYS A 81 -11.13 5.55 12.92
N LEU A 82 -12.44 5.44 12.69
CA LEU A 82 -13.47 5.62 13.72
C LEU A 82 -13.33 4.57 14.83
N CYS A 83 -13.04 3.31 14.48
CA CYS A 83 -12.77 2.27 15.46
C CYS A 83 -11.48 2.53 16.26
N GLN A 84 -10.43 3.06 15.65
CA GLN A 84 -9.22 3.50 16.35
C GLN A 84 -9.47 4.66 17.33
N GLN A 85 -10.45 5.51 17.03
CA GLN A 85 -10.95 6.57 17.93
C GLN A 85 -11.89 6.04 19.04
N LYS A 86 -12.04 4.71 19.17
CA LYS A 86 -12.93 4.02 20.13
C LYS A 86 -14.43 4.23 19.86
N LEU A 87 -14.82 4.61 18.64
CA LEU A 87 -16.23 4.80 18.26
C LEU A 87 -16.87 3.56 17.61
N CYS A 88 -16.16 2.43 17.60
CA CYS A 88 -16.51 1.23 16.82
C CYS A 88 -17.91 0.64 17.10
N GLY A 89 -18.37 0.68 18.35
CA GLY A 89 -19.70 0.19 18.78
C GLY A 89 -20.55 1.28 19.46
N LEU A 90 -20.14 2.55 19.35
CA LEU A 90 -20.86 3.69 19.91
C LEU A 90 -21.70 4.41 18.85
N GLN A 91 -21.40 4.20 17.58
CA GLN A 91 -22.08 4.82 16.45
C GLN A 91 -22.69 3.74 15.54
N GLN A 92 -24.01 3.78 15.38
CA GLN A 92 -24.75 2.88 14.47
C GLN A 92 -24.21 2.93 13.03
N GLU A 93 -23.70 4.08 12.59
CA GLU A 93 -23.12 4.25 11.26
C GLU A 93 -21.86 3.41 11.04
N VAL A 94 -21.05 3.19 12.08
CA VAL A 94 -19.84 2.35 11.97
C VAL A 94 -20.24 0.89 11.80
N GLU A 95 -21.24 0.42 12.56
CA GLU A 95 -21.79 -0.93 12.42
C GLU A 95 -22.42 -1.14 11.04
N ARG A 96 -23.18 -0.14 10.55
CA ARG A 96 -23.73 -0.13 9.19
C ARG A 96 -22.63 -0.24 8.13
N GLY A 97 -21.52 0.49 8.29
CA GLY A 97 -20.37 0.43 7.39
C GLY A 97 -19.71 -0.95 7.35
N VAL A 98 -19.46 -1.55 8.51
CA VAL A 98 -18.92 -2.92 8.62
C VAL A 98 -19.87 -3.93 7.99
N GLU A 99 -21.17 -3.84 8.30
CA GLU A 99 -22.16 -4.75 7.76
C GLU A 99 -22.29 -4.62 6.24
N THR A 100 -22.18 -3.40 5.70
CA THR A 100 -22.20 -3.15 4.26
C THR A 100 -21.06 -3.89 3.56
N ILE A 101 -19.85 -3.81 4.10
CA ILE A 101 -18.68 -4.52 3.55
C ILE A 101 -18.85 -6.03 3.66
N LEU A 102 -19.26 -6.55 4.83
CA LEU A 102 -19.39 -7.99 5.05
C LEU A 102 -20.56 -8.63 4.29
N ARG A 103 -21.69 -7.92 4.18
CA ARG A 103 -22.84 -8.37 3.40
C ARG A 103 -22.51 -8.36 1.91
N GLY A 104 -21.83 -7.31 1.45
CA GLY A 104 -21.32 -7.22 0.10
C GLY A 104 -20.37 -8.37 -0.25
N LEU A 105 -19.37 -8.63 0.60
CA LEU A 105 -18.43 -9.73 0.41
C LEU A 105 -19.10 -11.11 0.31
N ARG A 106 -20.18 -11.34 1.07
CA ARG A 106 -20.95 -12.60 1.01
C ARG A 106 -21.84 -12.72 -0.23
N GLY A 107 -22.25 -11.58 -0.82
CA GLY A 107 -23.14 -11.53 -1.98
C GLY A 107 -22.40 -11.35 -3.31
N ALA A 108 -21.09 -11.07 -3.28
CA ALA A 108 -20.28 -10.86 -4.46
C ALA A 108 -20.07 -12.17 -5.24
N GLU A 109 -20.45 -12.18 -6.51
CA GLU A 109 -20.25 -13.31 -7.42
C GLU A 109 -18.99 -13.12 -8.26
N GLU A 110 -18.64 -11.88 -8.59
CA GLU A 110 -17.47 -11.56 -9.40
C GLU A 110 -16.19 -11.46 -8.56
N GLU A 111 -15.09 -12.05 -9.05
CA GLU A 111 -13.78 -12.00 -8.38
C GLU A 111 -13.33 -10.56 -8.11
N ARG A 112 -13.61 -9.65 -9.05
CA ARG A 112 -13.28 -8.22 -8.94
C ARG A 112 -13.97 -7.57 -7.74
N GLU A 113 -15.24 -7.84 -7.52
CA GLU A 113 -15.99 -7.31 -6.38
C GLU A 113 -15.46 -7.86 -5.05
N VAL A 114 -15.17 -9.16 -4.99
CA VAL A 114 -14.59 -9.82 -3.81
C VAL A 114 -13.27 -9.16 -3.42
N VAL A 115 -12.38 -8.90 -4.39
CA VAL A 115 -11.10 -8.21 -4.18
C VAL A 115 -11.31 -6.83 -3.53
N ILE A 116 -12.27 -6.05 -4.02
CA ILE A 116 -12.54 -4.70 -3.51
C ILE A 116 -13.06 -4.73 -2.06
N TYR A 117 -13.95 -5.67 -1.73
CA TYR A 117 -14.39 -5.84 -0.36
C TYR A 117 -13.26 -6.28 0.58
N LEU A 118 -12.35 -7.16 0.11
CA LEU A 118 -11.17 -7.54 0.88
C LEU A 118 -10.20 -6.37 1.09
N LEU A 119 -10.02 -5.49 0.09
CA LEU A 119 -9.26 -4.25 0.25
C LEU A 119 -9.90 -3.31 1.27
N ALA A 120 -11.23 -3.18 1.26
CA ALA A 120 -11.97 -2.41 2.25
C ALA A 120 -11.78 -2.98 3.67
N LEU A 121 -11.85 -4.31 3.84
CA LEU A 121 -11.55 -4.98 5.12
C LEU A 121 -10.09 -4.77 5.54
N GLY A 122 -9.16 -4.82 4.60
CA GLY A 122 -7.74 -4.53 4.82
C GLY A 122 -7.49 -3.09 5.27
N ASN A 123 -8.27 -2.12 4.80
CA ASN A 123 -8.24 -0.75 5.28
C ASN A 123 -8.90 -0.59 6.66
N ALA A 124 -9.96 -1.35 6.95
CA ALA A 124 -10.67 -1.29 8.23
C ALA A 124 -9.86 -1.87 9.40
N LEU A 125 -8.97 -2.86 9.13
CA LEU A 125 -8.07 -3.48 10.10
C LEU A 125 -8.78 -3.98 11.38
N LEU A 126 -10.00 -4.49 11.24
CA LEU A 126 -10.81 -4.96 12.36
C LEU A 126 -10.38 -6.39 12.76
N PRO A 127 -9.96 -6.63 14.02
CA PRO A 127 -9.52 -7.97 14.43
C PRO A 127 -10.60 -9.05 14.27
N GLY A 128 -11.88 -8.67 14.32
CA GLY A 128 -13.02 -9.57 14.12
C GLY A 128 -13.15 -10.11 12.70
N THR A 129 -12.51 -9.49 11.70
CA THR A 129 -12.61 -9.90 10.28
C THR A 129 -11.47 -10.84 9.85
N ILE A 130 -10.48 -11.07 10.73
CA ILE A 130 -9.37 -11.99 10.48
C ILE A 130 -9.84 -13.40 10.07
N PRO A 131 -10.86 -14.02 10.72
CA PRO A 131 -11.34 -15.32 10.28
C PRO A 131 -11.82 -15.34 8.83
N THR A 132 -12.55 -14.31 8.40
CA THR A 132 -13.03 -14.14 7.02
C THR A 132 -11.87 -13.94 6.05
N LEU A 133 -10.86 -13.13 6.41
CA LEU A 133 -9.65 -12.98 5.59
C LEU A 133 -8.89 -14.30 5.42
N LEU A 134 -8.83 -15.13 6.47
CA LEU A 134 -8.16 -16.42 6.41
C LEU A 134 -8.89 -17.43 5.52
N GLU A 135 -10.22 -17.43 5.54
CA GLU A 135 -11.04 -18.26 4.65
C GLU A 135 -10.73 -17.96 3.19
N HIS A 136 -10.81 -16.68 2.78
CA HIS A 136 -10.49 -16.26 1.42
C HIS A 136 -9.01 -16.46 1.06
N ALA A 137 -8.07 -16.33 2.01
CA ALA A 137 -6.66 -16.59 1.77
C ALA A 137 -6.35 -18.10 1.57
N GLU A 138 -7.13 -19.00 2.17
CA GLU A 138 -6.89 -20.44 2.01
C GLU A 138 -7.65 -21.04 0.83
N GLU A 139 -8.85 -20.56 0.54
CA GLU A 139 -9.78 -21.20 -0.40
C GLU A 139 -9.97 -20.42 -1.70
N GLY A 140 -9.84 -19.09 -1.69
CA GLY A 140 -10.16 -18.23 -2.83
C GLY A 140 -9.24 -18.40 -4.06
N PRO A 141 -9.65 -17.88 -5.24
CA PRO A 141 -8.79 -17.83 -6.43
C PRO A 141 -7.53 -16.97 -6.19
N ALA A 142 -6.64 -16.91 -7.18
CA ALA A 142 -5.31 -16.32 -7.03
C ALA A 142 -5.36 -14.84 -6.59
N ALA A 143 -6.14 -13.98 -7.26
CA ALA A 143 -6.20 -12.56 -6.92
C ALA A 143 -6.87 -12.31 -5.56
N VAL A 144 -7.91 -13.09 -5.24
CA VAL A 144 -8.59 -13.07 -3.92
C VAL A 144 -7.63 -13.50 -2.81
N THR A 145 -6.86 -14.57 -3.04
CA THR A 145 -5.85 -15.06 -2.09
C THR A 145 -4.77 -14.00 -1.86
N ALA A 146 -4.21 -13.45 -2.92
CA ALA A 146 -3.19 -12.41 -2.85
C ALA A 146 -3.69 -11.18 -2.06
N THR A 147 -4.92 -10.75 -2.34
CA THR A 147 -5.54 -9.60 -1.67
C THR A 147 -5.78 -9.88 -0.18
N ALA A 148 -6.29 -11.07 0.16
CA ALA A 148 -6.52 -11.45 1.55
C ALA A 148 -5.21 -11.55 2.35
N ILE A 149 -4.15 -12.12 1.77
CA ILE A 149 -2.82 -12.16 2.39
C ILE A 149 -2.25 -10.75 2.54
N SER A 150 -2.39 -9.88 1.53
CA SER A 150 -1.97 -8.48 1.60
C SER A 150 -2.70 -7.72 2.72
N ALA A 151 -4.01 -7.91 2.86
CA ALA A 151 -4.80 -7.37 3.96
C ALA A 151 -4.30 -7.87 5.33
N LEU A 152 -4.01 -9.18 5.46
CA LEU A 152 -3.47 -9.76 6.69
C LEU A 152 -2.09 -9.20 7.05
N ARG A 153 -1.21 -8.95 6.07
CA ARG A 153 0.12 -8.34 6.28
C ARG A 153 0.03 -6.96 6.91
N ARG A 154 -1.11 -6.27 6.80
CA ARG A 154 -1.29 -4.92 7.34
C ARG A 154 -1.67 -4.90 8.82
N PHE A 155 -2.10 -6.02 9.39
CA PHE A 155 -2.44 -6.08 10.80
C PHE A 155 -1.19 -5.92 11.68
N PRO A 156 -1.29 -5.19 12.81
CA PRO A 156 -0.23 -5.16 13.80
C PRO A 156 0.13 -6.57 14.30
N ALA A 157 1.41 -6.82 14.59
CA ALA A 157 1.92 -8.14 15.00
C ALA A 157 1.14 -8.81 16.14
N ARG A 158 0.54 -8.03 17.06
CA ARG A 158 -0.32 -8.52 18.16
C ARG A 158 -1.56 -9.30 17.68
N HIS A 159 -2.02 -9.06 16.45
CA HIS A 159 -3.18 -9.74 15.86
C HIS A 159 -2.78 -10.92 14.96
N ILE A 160 -1.48 -11.06 14.65
CA ILE A 160 -0.95 -12.21 13.89
C ILE A 160 -0.78 -13.40 14.83
N SER A 161 -1.91 -14.02 15.16
CA SER A 161 -1.99 -15.16 16.08
C SER A 161 -1.37 -16.44 15.50
N SER A 162 -1.22 -17.46 16.36
CA SER A 162 -0.80 -18.80 15.93
C SER A 162 -1.73 -19.43 14.88
N LYS A 163 -3.01 -19.04 14.84
CA LYS A 163 -3.96 -19.45 13.80
C LYS A 163 -3.58 -18.87 12.43
N VAL A 164 -3.26 -17.57 12.39
CA VAL A 164 -2.81 -16.89 11.16
C VAL A 164 -1.51 -17.52 10.66
N LYS A 165 -0.52 -17.69 11.55
CA LYS A 165 0.76 -18.34 11.20
C LYS A 165 0.56 -19.77 10.67
N ARG A 166 -0.38 -20.53 11.24
CA ARG A 166 -0.69 -21.88 10.75
C ARG A 166 -1.27 -21.87 9.34
N ALA A 167 -2.15 -20.93 9.02
CA ALA A 167 -2.66 -20.76 7.66
C ALA A 167 -1.55 -20.37 6.69
N MET A 168 -0.71 -19.38 7.05
CA MET A 168 0.42 -18.96 6.20
C MET A 168 1.40 -20.10 5.91
N ARG A 169 1.67 -20.98 6.89
CA ARG A 169 2.47 -22.20 6.65
C ARG A 169 1.81 -23.15 5.66
N ARG A 170 0.48 -23.31 5.70
CA ARG A 170 -0.24 -24.18 4.76
C ARG A 170 -0.22 -23.62 3.34
N ILE A 171 -0.33 -22.30 3.21
CA ILE A 171 -0.22 -21.59 1.94
C ILE A 171 1.20 -21.71 1.38
N PHE A 172 2.21 -21.35 2.17
CA PHE A 172 3.61 -21.38 1.76
C PHE A 172 4.10 -22.78 1.30
N HIS A 173 3.70 -23.82 2.04
CA HIS A 173 4.04 -25.22 1.75
C HIS A 173 2.98 -25.97 0.94
N GLU A 174 1.99 -25.28 0.38
CA GLU A 174 0.97 -25.84 -0.53
C GLU A 174 0.28 -27.12 -0.02
N LYS A 175 0.01 -27.18 1.30
CA LYS A 175 -0.49 -28.42 1.94
C LYS A 175 -1.94 -28.78 1.60
N ARG A 176 -2.70 -27.86 1.01
CA ARG A 176 -4.12 -28.02 0.72
C ARG A 176 -4.43 -27.95 -0.78
N LYS A 177 -3.84 -26.96 -1.44
CA LYS A 177 -3.92 -26.73 -2.88
C LYS A 177 -2.63 -26.09 -3.37
N SER A 178 -2.46 -26.06 -4.69
CA SER A 178 -1.45 -25.23 -5.33
C SER A 178 -1.78 -23.76 -5.11
N TYR A 179 -0.77 -22.95 -4.80
CA TYR A 179 -0.90 -21.51 -4.62
C TYR A 179 0.05 -20.79 -5.56
N GLU A 180 -0.37 -19.64 -6.08
CA GLU A 180 0.50 -18.81 -6.89
C GLU A 180 1.79 -18.44 -6.14
N ARG A 181 2.90 -18.36 -6.87
CA ARG A 181 4.24 -18.07 -6.33
C ARG A 181 4.26 -16.80 -5.49
N THR A 182 3.60 -15.75 -5.97
CA THR A 182 3.46 -14.45 -5.27
C THR A 182 2.72 -14.57 -3.93
N CYS A 183 1.70 -15.43 -3.86
CA CYS A 183 0.94 -15.71 -2.63
C CYS A 183 1.80 -16.47 -1.61
N ARG A 184 2.57 -17.47 -2.07
CA ARG A 184 3.50 -18.21 -1.20
C ARG A 184 4.56 -17.28 -0.61
N LEU A 185 5.16 -16.43 -1.44
CA LEU A 185 6.13 -15.43 -1.00
C LEU A 185 5.54 -14.46 0.03
N ALA A 186 4.35 -13.92 -0.24
CA ALA A 186 3.67 -13.03 0.70
C ALA A 186 3.34 -13.73 2.04
N ALA A 187 2.98 -15.01 2.01
CA ALA A 187 2.78 -15.81 3.22
C ALA A 187 4.09 -16.01 4.01
N ALA A 188 5.21 -16.25 3.33
CA ALA A 188 6.53 -16.34 3.94
C ALA A 188 6.95 -15.02 4.60
N GLU A 189 6.72 -13.88 3.94
CA GLU A 189 6.99 -12.55 4.51
C GLU A 189 6.22 -12.31 5.81
N ILE A 190 4.93 -12.66 5.86
CA ILE A 190 4.14 -12.55 7.10
C ILE A 190 4.76 -13.39 8.23
N LEU A 191 5.25 -14.60 7.92
CA LEU A 191 5.91 -15.46 8.89
C LEU A 191 7.22 -14.84 9.40
N LEU A 192 8.04 -14.27 8.52
CA LEU A 192 9.33 -13.66 8.83
C LEU A 192 9.22 -12.35 9.62
N ASP A 193 8.23 -11.51 9.30
CA ASP A 193 8.10 -10.18 9.88
C ASP A 193 7.44 -10.20 11.29
N ASN A 194 6.59 -11.20 11.56
CA ASN A 194 5.71 -11.20 12.74
C ASN A 194 6.14 -12.19 13.83
N GLN A 195 7.29 -11.95 14.48
CA GLN A 195 7.86 -12.82 15.51
C GLN A 195 7.96 -14.29 15.03
N PRO A 196 8.86 -14.56 14.06
CA PRO A 196 8.98 -15.91 13.50
C PRO A 196 9.40 -16.91 14.59
N SER A 197 9.04 -18.18 14.42
CA SER A 197 9.65 -19.25 15.20
C SER A 197 10.92 -19.76 14.51
N PRO A 198 11.89 -20.34 15.25
CA PRO A 198 13.09 -20.90 14.61
C PRO A 198 12.77 -21.92 13.53
N MET A 199 11.77 -22.77 13.78
CA MET A 199 11.30 -23.76 12.81
C MET A 199 10.67 -23.15 11.57
N ASP A 200 10.03 -21.97 11.67
CA ASP A 200 9.50 -21.30 10.48
C ASP A 200 10.63 -20.86 9.55
N VAL A 201 11.68 -20.26 10.10
CA VAL A 201 12.84 -19.82 9.32
C VAL A 201 13.57 -21.03 8.72
N VAL A 202 13.81 -22.08 9.50
CA VAL A 202 14.45 -23.31 9.00
C VAL A 202 13.63 -23.94 7.87
N ASN A 203 12.31 -24.08 8.03
CA ASN A 203 11.46 -24.67 7.00
C ASN A 203 11.40 -23.80 5.73
N ILE A 204 11.41 -22.46 5.86
CA ILE A 204 11.49 -21.55 4.71
C ILE A 204 12.81 -21.75 3.98
N LEU A 205 13.93 -21.80 4.69
CA LEU A 205 15.25 -22.02 4.09
C LEU A 205 15.34 -23.41 3.45
N LEU A 206 14.83 -24.46 4.08
CA LEU A 206 14.86 -25.79 3.46
C LEU A 206 14.00 -25.85 2.19
N ALA A 207 12.86 -25.15 2.18
CA ALA A 207 11.99 -25.08 1.00
C ALA A 207 12.68 -24.44 -0.22
N THR A 208 13.65 -23.52 -0.04
CA THR A 208 14.36 -22.90 -1.18
C THR A 208 15.19 -23.89 -2.01
N ARG A 209 15.39 -25.14 -1.54
CA ARG A 209 16.05 -26.19 -2.33
C ARG A 209 15.12 -26.81 -3.38
N GLU A 210 13.82 -26.76 -3.15
CA GLU A 210 12.78 -27.37 -3.99
C GLU A 210 12.04 -26.32 -4.83
N MET A 211 12.35 -25.04 -4.66
CA MET A 211 11.75 -23.93 -5.40
C MET A 211 12.60 -23.56 -6.63
N GLU A 212 11.94 -22.88 -7.58
CA GLU A 212 12.58 -22.25 -8.74
C GLU A 212 13.68 -21.26 -8.33
N THR A 213 14.60 -20.98 -9.25
CA THR A 213 15.85 -20.27 -8.95
C THR A 213 15.59 -18.84 -8.47
N GLU A 214 14.73 -18.11 -9.17
CA GLU A 214 14.40 -16.72 -8.84
C GLU A 214 13.64 -16.61 -7.51
N THR A 215 12.68 -17.51 -7.29
CA THR A 215 11.88 -17.54 -6.06
C THR A 215 12.74 -17.93 -4.84
N ALA A 216 13.61 -18.94 -5.00
CA ALA A 216 14.55 -19.35 -3.98
C ALA A 216 15.54 -18.23 -3.63
N LYS A 217 16.10 -17.56 -4.65
CA LYS A 217 17.00 -16.42 -4.47
C LYS A 217 16.30 -15.27 -3.75
N PHE A 218 15.08 -14.93 -4.14
CA PHE A 218 14.30 -13.87 -3.50
C PHE A 218 14.10 -14.13 -2.00
N LEU A 219 13.66 -15.34 -1.61
CA LEU A 219 13.48 -15.71 -0.21
C LEU A 219 14.79 -15.68 0.59
N LEU A 220 15.87 -16.17 -0.02
CA LEU A 220 17.19 -16.13 0.59
C LEU A 220 17.62 -14.68 0.91
N LEU A 221 17.44 -13.77 -0.05
CA LEU A 221 17.75 -12.35 0.11
C LEU A 221 16.86 -11.70 1.18
N LYS A 222 15.58 -12.07 1.29
CA LYS A 222 14.69 -11.61 2.35
C LYS A 222 15.18 -12.01 3.74
N VAL A 223 15.64 -13.26 3.90
CA VAL A 223 16.23 -13.73 5.16
C VAL A 223 17.54 -12.99 5.45
N GLN A 224 18.38 -12.75 4.43
CA GLN A 224 19.60 -11.97 4.58
C GLN A 224 19.32 -10.52 4.98
N ASN A 225 18.34 -9.85 4.37
CA ASN A 225 17.98 -8.48 4.75
C ASN A 225 17.45 -8.39 6.18
N SER A 226 16.70 -9.41 6.61
CA SER A 226 16.24 -9.53 8.00
C SER A 226 17.39 -9.69 9.01
N LEU A 227 18.52 -10.28 8.60
CA LEU A 227 19.74 -10.37 9.42
C LEU A 227 20.52 -9.05 9.51
N HIS A 228 20.59 -8.32 8.39
CA HIS A 228 21.32 -7.04 8.30
C HIS A 228 20.56 -5.89 8.96
N SER A 229 19.23 -5.91 8.91
CA SER A 229 18.39 -4.87 9.51
C SER A 229 18.47 -4.89 11.04
N HIS A 230 18.96 -3.79 11.63
CA HIS A 230 19.22 -3.70 13.07
C HIS A 230 17.95 -3.78 13.92
N HIS A 231 16.82 -3.33 13.40
CA HIS A 231 15.54 -3.25 14.10
C HIS A 231 14.60 -4.41 13.76
N HIS A 232 15.05 -5.38 12.97
CA HIS A 232 14.19 -6.49 12.57
C HIS A 232 13.89 -7.44 13.74
N PRO A 233 12.62 -7.79 14.01
CA PRO A 233 12.23 -8.64 15.14
C PRO A 233 12.92 -10.01 15.15
N ALA A 234 13.25 -10.55 13.98
CA ALA A 234 13.81 -11.89 13.82
C ALA A 234 15.35 -11.96 13.94
N ARG A 235 16.05 -10.82 14.04
CA ARG A 235 17.51 -10.77 13.85
C ARG A 235 18.29 -11.69 14.79
N TRP A 236 17.97 -11.68 16.08
CA TRP A 236 18.68 -12.47 17.09
C TRP A 236 18.49 -13.97 16.86
N MET A 237 17.26 -14.41 16.59
CA MET A 237 16.96 -15.80 16.28
C MET A 237 17.61 -16.25 14.98
N MET A 238 17.56 -15.42 13.94
CA MET A 238 18.22 -15.72 12.67
C MET A 238 19.73 -15.86 12.84
N LYS A 239 20.38 -15.03 13.68
CA LYS A 239 21.81 -15.19 14.01
C LYS A 239 22.12 -16.55 14.63
N ASP A 240 21.23 -17.07 15.46
CA ASP A 240 21.42 -18.39 16.08
C ASP A 240 21.25 -19.53 15.06
N ILE A 241 20.27 -19.44 14.17
CA ILE A 241 20.07 -20.42 13.07
C ILE A 241 21.28 -20.41 12.13
N MET A 242 21.82 -19.24 11.82
CA MET A 242 22.96 -19.07 10.92
C MET A 242 24.28 -19.58 11.52
N ARG A 243 24.29 -20.10 12.76
CA ARG A 243 25.43 -20.84 13.31
C ARG A 243 25.53 -22.27 12.78
N ASP A 244 24.43 -22.83 12.30
CA ASP A 244 24.42 -24.18 11.73
C ASP A 244 25.10 -24.16 10.34
N PRO A 245 26.23 -24.87 10.15
CA PRO A 245 26.94 -24.91 8.87
C PRO A 245 26.15 -25.61 7.76
N GLN A 246 25.15 -26.45 8.09
CA GLN A 246 24.28 -27.06 7.08
C GLN A 246 23.33 -26.05 6.43
N ILE A 247 23.05 -24.95 7.14
CA ILE A 247 22.22 -23.84 6.67
C ILE A 247 23.10 -22.72 6.13
N ASN A 248 24.09 -22.28 6.91
CA ASN A 248 25.00 -21.20 6.55
C ASN A 248 26.27 -21.73 5.88
N ASN A 249 26.16 -22.06 4.60
CA ASN A 249 27.30 -22.42 3.76
C ASN A 249 27.21 -21.72 2.40
N TYR A 250 28.36 -21.64 1.73
CA TYR A 250 28.49 -20.94 0.45
C TYR A 250 27.59 -21.56 -0.62
N ASP A 251 27.44 -22.89 -0.66
CA ASP A 251 26.64 -23.60 -1.66
C ASP A 251 25.15 -23.23 -1.57
N PHE A 252 24.63 -23.18 -0.34
CA PHE A 252 23.25 -22.83 -0.08
C PHE A 252 22.96 -21.36 -0.39
N PHE A 253 23.90 -20.45 -0.09
CA PHE A 253 23.72 -19.02 -0.30
C PHE A 253 24.17 -18.50 -1.70
N SER A 254 24.89 -19.30 -2.49
CA SER A 254 25.36 -18.93 -3.83
C SER A 254 24.32 -19.22 -4.93
N LYS A 255 23.09 -18.70 -4.78
CA LYS A 255 22.02 -18.89 -5.77
C LYS A 255 22.17 -17.92 -6.95
N ALA A 256 22.14 -18.49 -8.16
CA ALA A 256 21.99 -17.74 -9.40
C ALA A 256 20.60 -17.10 -9.49
N GLY A 257 20.45 -16.07 -10.32
CA GLY A 257 19.20 -15.35 -10.57
C GLY A 257 19.38 -13.83 -10.57
N THR A 258 18.33 -13.11 -10.88
CA THR A 258 18.27 -11.64 -11.01
C THR A 258 17.42 -10.98 -9.94
N SER A 259 16.56 -11.74 -9.26
CA SER A 259 15.75 -11.31 -8.12
C SER A 259 16.58 -10.67 -7.04
N SER A 260 16.05 -9.59 -6.49
CA SER A 260 16.73 -8.75 -5.51
C SER A 260 15.78 -8.31 -4.40
N SER A 261 16.34 -8.10 -3.22
CA SER A 261 15.67 -7.46 -2.10
C SER A 261 16.70 -6.55 -1.44
N PHE A 262 16.32 -5.33 -1.14
CA PHE A 262 17.17 -4.34 -0.50
C PHE A 262 16.36 -3.56 0.53
N SER A 263 16.98 -3.24 1.66
CA SER A 263 16.41 -2.30 2.62
C SER A 263 17.53 -1.48 3.27
N GLY A 264 17.36 -0.16 3.28
CA GLY A 264 18.34 0.79 3.81
C GLY A 264 17.69 1.96 4.53
N PRO A 265 18.39 2.58 5.50
CA PRO A 265 17.93 3.81 6.13
C PRO A 265 18.05 5.00 5.17
N LEU A 266 17.00 5.82 5.08
CA LEU A 266 17.03 7.13 4.42
C LEU A 266 17.42 8.23 5.41
N THR A 267 16.86 8.17 6.61
CA THR A 267 17.10 9.16 7.67
C THR A 267 17.12 8.45 9.01
N VAL A 268 18.11 8.76 9.85
CA VAL A 268 18.22 8.23 11.21
C VAL A 268 18.35 9.42 12.17
N THR A 269 17.34 9.62 13.00
CA THR A 269 17.37 10.58 14.12
C THR A 269 17.17 9.85 15.44
N GLN A 270 17.22 10.57 16.57
CA GLN A 270 17.03 9.96 17.89
C GLN A 270 15.65 9.32 18.06
N ASP A 271 14.61 9.89 17.44
CA ASP A 271 13.21 9.48 17.62
C ASP A 271 12.58 8.90 16.34
N LEU A 272 13.22 9.06 15.17
CA LEU A 272 12.67 8.66 13.87
C LEU A 272 13.71 7.90 13.04
N LEU A 273 13.31 6.74 12.54
CA LEU A 273 14.04 5.98 11.53
C LEU A 273 13.16 5.91 10.27
N SER A 274 13.63 6.55 9.19
CA SER A 274 13.04 6.42 7.85
C SER A 274 13.82 5.38 7.07
N THR A 275 13.12 4.47 6.41
CA THR A 275 13.71 3.38 5.61
C THR A 275 13.09 3.31 4.23
N PHE A 276 13.91 2.96 3.25
CA PHE A 276 13.51 2.60 1.91
C PHE A 276 13.75 1.10 1.71
N GLY A 277 12.75 0.40 1.23
CA GLY A 277 12.80 -0.99 0.82
C GLY A 277 12.50 -1.13 -0.67
N LEU A 278 13.24 -2.00 -1.35
CA LEU A 278 13.01 -2.35 -2.75
C LEU A 278 13.10 -3.86 -2.90
N ASP A 279 12.03 -4.47 -3.37
CA ASP A 279 11.95 -5.90 -3.65
C ASP A 279 11.61 -6.10 -5.12
N LEU A 280 12.43 -6.86 -5.84
CA LEU A 280 12.22 -7.22 -7.24
C LEU A 280 12.21 -8.74 -7.35
N LEU A 281 11.05 -9.26 -7.73
CA LEU A 281 10.88 -10.67 -8.10
C LEU A 281 10.86 -10.78 -9.61
N PHE A 282 11.81 -11.53 -10.15
CA PHE A 282 11.86 -11.86 -11.57
C PHE A 282 11.34 -13.28 -11.82
N LEU A 283 10.98 -13.50 -13.08
CA LEU A 283 10.70 -14.80 -13.65
C LEU A 283 12.00 -15.37 -14.23
N GLU A 284 12.04 -16.69 -14.43
CA GLU A 284 13.22 -17.37 -14.98
C GLU A 284 13.62 -16.82 -16.37
N GLY A 285 12.64 -16.35 -17.16
CA GLY A 285 12.87 -15.66 -18.44
C GLY A 285 13.45 -14.23 -18.33
N GLY A 286 13.74 -13.75 -17.11
CA GLY A 286 14.32 -12.42 -16.88
C GLY A 286 13.32 -11.26 -16.87
N PHE A 287 12.02 -11.55 -16.93
CA PHE A 287 10.96 -10.56 -16.80
C PHE A 287 10.62 -10.25 -15.35
N LEU A 288 10.31 -8.98 -15.05
CA LEU A 288 9.88 -8.58 -13.72
C LEU A 288 8.46 -9.07 -13.44
N ARG A 289 8.29 -9.99 -12.49
CA ARG A 289 6.98 -10.44 -12.01
C ARG A 289 6.33 -9.41 -11.11
N LYS A 290 7.10 -8.92 -10.14
CA LYS A 290 6.60 -8.07 -9.07
C LYS A 290 7.71 -7.16 -8.56
N SER A 291 7.42 -5.87 -8.44
CA SER A 291 8.28 -4.89 -7.78
C SER A 291 7.52 -4.26 -6.62
N VAL A 292 8.16 -4.15 -5.47
CA VAL A 292 7.61 -3.47 -4.29
C VAL A 292 8.61 -2.45 -3.81
N SER A 293 8.25 -1.18 -3.91
CA SER A 293 8.98 -0.05 -3.34
C SER A 293 8.24 0.42 -2.08
N GLU A 294 8.90 0.40 -0.93
CA GLU A 294 8.30 0.74 0.36
C GLU A 294 9.09 1.85 1.08
N PHE A 295 8.40 2.91 1.47
CA PHE A 295 8.88 3.97 2.34
C PHE A 295 8.19 3.83 3.70
N SER A 296 8.98 3.54 4.74
CA SER A 296 8.43 3.35 6.07
C SER A 296 9.10 4.22 7.12
N LEU A 297 8.28 4.76 8.01
CA LEU A 297 8.67 5.62 9.12
C LEU A 297 8.47 4.84 10.43
N LEU A 298 9.54 4.67 11.18
CA LEU A 298 9.53 4.01 12.48
C LEU A 298 9.82 5.05 13.57
N SER A 299 8.88 5.24 14.50
CA SER A 299 9.07 6.08 15.68
C SER A 299 8.48 5.41 16.92
N ARG A 300 9.26 5.35 18.01
CA ARG A 300 8.85 4.78 19.32
C ARG A 300 8.12 3.42 19.22
N GLY A 301 8.61 2.54 18.34
CA GLY A 301 8.04 1.21 18.11
C GLY A 301 6.76 1.16 17.27
N ARG A 302 6.30 2.30 16.72
CA ARG A 302 5.21 2.38 15.74
C ARG A 302 5.80 2.54 14.35
N ARG A 303 5.42 1.64 13.43
CA ARG A 303 5.76 1.71 12.01
C ARG A 303 4.55 2.27 11.26
N LEU A 304 4.78 3.31 10.48
CA LEU A 304 3.84 3.90 9.53
C LEU A 304 4.37 3.64 8.12
N ARG A 305 3.55 3.02 7.26
CA ARG A 305 3.88 2.93 5.83
C ARG A 305 3.47 4.24 5.18
N ALA A 306 4.45 5.11 4.94
CA ALA A 306 4.23 6.41 4.34
C ALA A 306 3.78 6.24 2.89
N ALA A 307 4.52 5.46 2.11
CA ALA A 307 4.16 5.12 0.75
C ALA A 307 4.64 3.69 0.43
N GLN A 308 3.85 2.95 -0.32
CA GLN A 308 4.22 1.68 -0.91
C GLN A 308 3.65 1.63 -2.31
N VAL A 309 4.50 1.39 -3.30
CA VAL A 309 4.10 1.21 -4.69
C VAL A 309 4.46 -0.21 -5.08
N THR A 310 3.47 -0.96 -5.54
CA THR A 310 3.65 -2.33 -6.00
C THR A 310 3.27 -2.41 -7.47
N PHE A 311 4.21 -2.82 -8.31
CA PHE A 311 3.97 -3.15 -9.71
C PHE A 311 3.90 -4.66 -9.85
N GLU A 312 2.90 -5.14 -10.58
CA GLU A 312 2.72 -6.56 -10.87
C GLU A 312 2.49 -6.75 -12.36
N ALA A 313 3.12 -7.77 -12.93
CA ALA A 313 2.99 -8.13 -14.33
C ALA A 313 2.80 -9.64 -14.49
N GLN A 314 1.92 -10.02 -15.40
CA GLN A 314 1.41 -11.36 -15.66
C GLN A 314 1.44 -11.65 -17.16
N GLY A 315 1.76 -12.89 -17.54
CA GLY A 315 1.70 -13.35 -18.93
C GLY A 315 2.78 -12.80 -19.86
N MET A 316 3.81 -12.11 -19.34
CA MET A 316 4.91 -11.56 -20.16
C MET A 316 5.81 -12.66 -20.75
N GLU A 317 5.82 -13.84 -20.15
CA GLU A 317 6.53 -15.04 -20.60
C GLU A 317 6.06 -15.48 -22.00
N SER A 318 4.76 -15.35 -22.26
CA SER A 318 4.14 -15.70 -23.55
C SER A 318 4.68 -14.85 -24.72
N MET A 319 5.17 -13.63 -24.45
CA MET A 319 5.68 -12.72 -25.49
C MET A 319 7.03 -13.18 -26.07
N MET A 320 7.79 -14.02 -25.35
CA MET A 320 9.06 -14.58 -25.83
C MET A 320 8.94 -16.01 -26.36
N GLY A 321 7.74 -16.58 -26.37
CA GLY A 321 7.52 -17.97 -26.78
C GLY A 321 8.09 -18.99 -25.78
N GLU A 322 8.29 -18.59 -24.52
CA GLU A 322 8.58 -19.54 -23.45
C GLU A 322 7.32 -20.33 -23.12
N THR A 323 7.44 -21.65 -23.08
CA THR A 323 6.32 -22.52 -22.68
C THR A 323 6.11 -22.38 -21.18
N VAL A 324 4.91 -21.92 -20.79
CA VAL A 324 4.48 -21.99 -19.38
C VAL A 324 4.54 -23.47 -18.97
N SER A 325 5.07 -23.75 -17.78
CA SER A 325 5.20 -25.12 -17.26
C SER A 325 3.89 -25.90 -17.38
N ASP A 326 3.98 -27.15 -17.83
CA ASP A 326 2.84 -28.05 -18.10
C ASP A 326 1.78 -28.01 -16.97
N GLY A 327 0.60 -27.47 -17.28
CA GLY A 327 -0.61 -27.59 -16.44
C GLY A 327 -1.23 -26.28 -15.91
N GLU A 328 -0.63 -25.12 -16.17
CA GLU A 328 -1.23 -23.81 -15.87
C GLU A 328 -1.91 -23.24 -17.13
N GLU A 329 -3.16 -22.76 -17.02
CA GLU A 329 -3.76 -21.95 -18.09
C GLU A 329 -2.87 -20.73 -18.34
N GLU A 330 -2.56 -20.44 -19.61
CA GLU A 330 -1.73 -19.28 -19.95
C GLU A 330 -2.39 -18.02 -19.39
N PRO A 331 -1.75 -17.33 -18.42
CA PRO A 331 -2.35 -16.15 -17.83
C PRO A 331 -2.45 -15.05 -18.89
N GLU A 332 -3.60 -14.39 -18.96
CA GLU A 332 -3.77 -13.23 -19.81
C GLU A 332 -2.70 -12.18 -19.49
N LEU A 333 -2.08 -11.63 -20.52
CA LEU A 333 -1.07 -10.59 -20.41
C LEU A 333 -1.64 -9.38 -19.67
N MET A 334 -1.12 -9.06 -18.49
CA MET A 334 -1.65 -7.99 -17.65
C MET A 334 -0.52 -7.30 -16.89
N ALA A 335 -0.58 -5.98 -16.77
CA ALA A 335 0.24 -5.26 -15.80
C ALA A 335 -0.60 -4.25 -15.04
N GLY A 336 -0.29 -4.09 -13.76
CA GLY A 336 -0.99 -3.19 -12.87
C GLY A 336 -0.10 -2.63 -11.77
N MET A 337 -0.63 -1.63 -11.10
CA MET A 337 -0.02 -0.95 -9.97
C MET A 337 -1.00 -0.90 -8.81
N SER A 338 -0.53 -1.21 -7.61
CA SER A 338 -1.26 -0.92 -6.37
C SER A 338 -0.45 0.01 -5.49
N VAL A 339 -1.14 0.95 -4.85
CA VAL A 339 -0.51 2.00 -4.04
C VAL A 339 -1.11 1.97 -2.64
N THR A 340 -0.26 1.95 -1.63
CA THR A 340 -0.65 2.21 -0.25
C THR A 340 0.01 3.51 0.20
N PHE A 341 -0.78 4.41 0.75
CA PHE A 341 -0.31 5.70 1.20
C PHE A 341 -0.82 5.96 2.61
N PHE A 342 0.05 6.35 3.55
CA PHE A 342 -0.27 6.51 4.97
C PHE A 342 -1.16 5.38 5.55
N ASP A 343 -0.74 4.12 5.32
CA ASP A 343 -1.47 2.90 5.69
C ASP A 343 -2.89 2.75 5.11
N VAL A 344 -3.29 3.54 4.10
CA VAL A 344 -4.52 3.36 3.31
C VAL A 344 -4.16 2.78 1.95
N GLN A 345 -4.65 1.58 1.67
CA GLN A 345 -4.46 0.96 0.36
C GLN A 345 -5.53 1.48 -0.60
N LEU A 346 -5.08 1.98 -1.73
CA LEU A 346 -5.94 2.50 -2.79
C LEU A 346 -6.38 1.37 -3.73
N ARG A 347 -7.36 1.68 -4.56
CA ARG A 347 -7.79 0.80 -5.65
C ARG A 347 -6.60 0.54 -6.59
N PRO A 348 -6.31 -0.72 -6.96
CA PRO A 348 -5.32 -1.03 -7.98
C PRO A 348 -5.69 -0.42 -9.34
N VAL A 349 -4.69 0.03 -10.08
CA VAL A 349 -4.82 0.56 -11.44
C VAL A 349 -4.22 -0.46 -12.40
N VAL A 350 -4.99 -0.88 -13.40
CA VAL A 350 -4.51 -1.78 -14.45
C VAL A 350 -3.99 -0.93 -15.61
N PHE A 351 -2.72 -1.13 -15.97
CA PHE A 351 -2.09 -0.44 -17.09
C PHE A 351 -2.43 -1.05 -18.42
N PHE A 352 -2.61 -2.35 -18.53
CA PHE A 352 -3.16 -3.01 -19.70
C PHE A 352 -3.67 -4.38 -19.33
N GLN A 353 -4.65 -4.87 -20.08
CA GLN A 353 -5.11 -6.25 -20.02
C GLN A 353 -5.29 -6.79 -21.44
N GLY A 354 -4.62 -7.90 -21.72
CA GLY A 354 -4.53 -8.51 -23.04
C GLY A 354 -3.49 -7.86 -23.95
N TYR A 355 -3.08 -8.61 -24.97
CA TYR A 355 -2.09 -8.18 -25.96
C TYR A 355 -2.57 -6.98 -26.80
N THR A 356 -3.87 -6.93 -27.14
CA THR A 356 -4.45 -5.85 -27.95
C THR A 356 -4.38 -4.50 -27.26
N ASP A 357 -4.71 -4.43 -25.97
CA ASP A 357 -4.64 -3.20 -25.18
C ASP A 357 -3.18 -2.75 -24.98
N LEU A 358 -2.27 -3.70 -24.72
CA LEU A 358 -0.84 -3.40 -24.64
C LEU A 358 -0.33 -2.76 -25.95
N MET A 359 -0.59 -3.40 -27.10
CA MET A 359 -0.14 -2.88 -28.39
C MET A 359 -0.75 -1.52 -28.72
N ALA A 360 -2.01 -1.30 -28.36
CA ALA A 360 -2.63 0.02 -28.48
C ALA A 360 -1.88 1.08 -27.66
N LYS A 361 -1.53 0.78 -26.41
CA LYS A 361 -0.80 1.71 -25.52
C LYS A 361 0.64 1.95 -25.96
N VAL A 362 1.34 0.94 -26.45
CA VAL A 362 2.70 1.09 -26.99
C VAL A 362 2.69 2.00 -28.23
N LEU A 363 1.74 1.79 -29.16
CA LEU A 363 1.60 2.62 -30.36
C LEU A 363 1.20 4.07 -30.06
N LEU A 364 0.47 4.29 -28.96
CA LEU A 364 0.04 5.61 -28.50
C LEU A 364 1.02 6.25 -27.51
N SER A 365 2.10 5.55 -27.12
CA SER A 365 3.06 6.09 -26.14
C SER A 365 3.78 7.29 -26.74
N SER A 366 3.62 8.44 -26.09
CA SER A 366 4.21 9.71 -26.52
C SER A 366 5.51 10.05 -25.76
N GLY A 367 5.91 9.21 -24.80
CA GLY A 367 6.99 9.52 -23.85
C GLY A 367 6.67 10.71 -22.91
N GLU A 368 5.45 11.25 -22.95
CA GLU A 368 5.07 12.38 -22.12
C GLU A 368 4.62 11.94 -20.71
N PRO A 369 4.97 12.69 -19.65
CA PRO A 369 4.54 12.38 -18.30
C PRO A 369 3.03 12.46 -18.15
N THR A 370 2.41 11.37 -17.73
CA THR A 370 0.98 11.30 -17.43
C THR A 370 0.77 11.42 -15.91
N SER A 371 -0.04 12.39 -15.47
CA SER A 371 -0.38 12.56 -14.05
C SER A 371 -1.28 11.41 -13.59
N MET A 372 -0.84 10.70 -12.55
CA MET A 372 -1.54 9.54 -11.99
C MET A 372 -2.32 9.91 -10.72
N VAL A 373 -1.71 10.70 -9.84
CA VAL A 373 -2.30 11.13 -8.58
C VAL A 373 -1.96 12.60 -8.37
N ARG A 374 -2.98 13.44 -8.21
CA ARG A 374 -2.80 14.85 -7.90
C ARG A 374 -3.86 15.34 -6.93
N GLY A 375 -3.44 15.80 -5.75
CA GLY A 375 -4.36 16.25 -4.73
C GLY A 375 -3.70 16.82 -3.48
N ASN A 376 -4.54 17.37 -2.60
CA ASN A 376 -4.14 17.92 -1.32
C ASN A 376 -4.83 17.17 -0.19
N LEU A 377 -4.05 16.77 0.82
CA LEU A 377 -4.49 15.94 1.93
C LEU A 377 -4.19 16.65 3.25
N LEU A 378 -5.16 16.66 4.17
CA LEU A 378 -4.91 17.02 5.56
C LEU A 378 -4.37 15.78 6.28
N LEU A 379 -3.12 15.81 6.72
CA LEU A 379 -2.47 14.69 7.40
C LEU A 379 -2.52 14.80 8.91
N MET A 380 -2.40 16.02 9.42
CA MET A 380 -2.40 16.30 10.85
C MET A 380 -3.46 17.35 11.14
N ASP A 381 -4.30 17.05 12.11
CA ASP A 381 -5.28 17.99 12.64
C ASP A 381 -5.39 17.77 14.14
N HIS A 382 -4.83 18.70 14.89
CA HIS A 382 -4.88 18.71 16.35
C HIS A 382 -5.38 20.05 16.83
N HIS A 383 -6.50 19.99 17.54
CA HIS A 383 -7.13 21.13 18.18
C HIS A 383 -7.31 20.81 19.66
N GLN A 384 -6.76 21.65 20.54
CA GLN A 384 -6.87 21.47 21.98
C GLN A 384 -7.08 22.80 22.69
N VAL A 385 -8.10 22.83 23.55
CA VAL A 385 -8.34 23.96 24.45
C VAL A 385 -7.87 23.56 25.84
N ILE A 386 -6.94 24.33 26.39
CA ILE A 386 -6.33 24.08 27.70
C ILE A 386 -6.75 25.21 28.65
N PRO A 387 -7.54 24.91 29.69
CA PRO A 387 -7.78 25.86 30.77
C PRO A 387 -6.54 25.96 31.66
N LEU A 388 -5.97 27.15 31.80
CA LEU A 388 -4.84 27.42 32.68
C LEU A 388 -5.32 27.59 34.13
N GLN A 389 -4.42 27.38 35.09
CA GLN A 389 -4.70 27.63 36.51
C GLN A 389 -5.07 29.09 36.81
N SER A 390 -4.68 30.03 35.94
CA SER A 390 -5.09 31.43 36.01
C SER A 390 -6.55 31.68 35.63
N GLY A 391 -7.25 30.67 35.09
CA GLY A 391 -8.61 30.79 34.56
C GLY A 391 -8.68 31.19 33.08
N LEU A 392 -7.55 31.54 32.46
CA LEU A 392 -7.46 31.83 31.03
C LEU A 392 -7.49 30.56 30.19
N GLN A 393 -7.97 30.65 28.95
CA GLN A 393 -7.98 29.53 28.01
C GLN A 393 -6.92 29.72 26.94
N VAL A 394 -6.11 28.70 26.72
CA VAL A 394 -5.17 28.63 25.60
C VAL A 394 -5.70 27.64 24.59
N THR A 395 -5.84 28.06 23.35
CA THR A 395 -6.20 27.21 22.22
C THR A 395 -4.96 26.91 21.41
N ILE A 396 -4.62 25.62 21.28
CA ILE A 396 -3.51 25.13 20.48
C ILE A 396 -4.09 24.45 19.24
N LYS A 397 -3.64 24.89 18.08
CA LYS A 397 -3.99 24.34 16.76
C LYS A 397 -2.70 23.92 16.07
N LEU A 398 -2.67 22.68 15.57
CA LEU A 398 -1.60 22.16 14.73
C LEU A 398 -2.24 21.51 13.52
N GLN A 399 -1.96 22.05 12.34
CA GLN A 399 -2.46 21.55 11.07
C GLN A 399 -1.29 21.19 10.17
N GLY A 400 -1.39 20.04 9.51
CA GLY A 400 -0.38 19.55 8.57
C GLY A 400 -1.05 19.19 7.26
N GLY A 401 -0.75 19.92 6.19
CA GLY A 401 -1.22 19.66 4.85
C GLY A 401 -0.13 19.07 3.98
N LEU A 402 -0.49 18.14 3.10
CA LEU A 402 0.40 17.57 2.09
C LEU A 402 -0.22 17.74 0.71
N GLY A 403 0.47 18.48 -0.17
CA GLY A 403 0.23 18.48 -1.60
C GLY A 403 1.04 17.35 -2.25
N LEU A 404 0.40 16.57 -3.14
CA LEU A 404 1.03 15.50 -3.89
C LEU A 404 0.74 15.63 -5.37
N ASP A 405 1.76 15.40 -6.17
CA ASP A 405 1.66 15.23 -7.62
C ASP A 405 2.60 14.10 -8.04
N ILE A 406 2.02 12.99 -8.51
CA ILE A 406 2.75 11.83 -9.02
C ILE A 406 2.45 11.71 -10.50
N SER A 407 3.50 11.74 -11.31
CA SER A 407 3.44 11.52 -12.75
C SER A 407 4.37 10.41 -13.17
N ALA A 408 3.98 9.65 -14.19
CA ALA A 408 4.80 8.60 -14.77
C ALA A 408 4.93 8.77 -16.29
N ASP A 409 6.10 8.47 -16.82
CA ASP A 409 6.41 8.39 -18.23
C ASP A 409 6.99 7.01 -18.56
N VAL A 410 6.66 6.53 -19.75
CA VAL A 410 7.14 5.25 -20.29
C VAL A 410 7.53 5.49 -21.74
N ASP A 411 8.77 5.17 -22.06
CA ASP A 411 9.34 5.28 -23.40
C ASP A 411 9.90 3.90 -23.81
N VAL A 412 9.40 3.39 -24.94
CA VAL A 412 9.71 2.04 -25.44
C VAL A 412 10.38 2.15 -26.81
N GLY A 413 11.70 1.95 -26.82
CA GLY A 413 12.49 1.85 -28.05
C GLY A 413 12.56 0.40 -28.52
N ILE A 414 11.66 -0.02 -29.41
CA ILE A 414 11.68 -1.38 -29.98
C ILE A 414 12.98 -1.64 -30.77
N TRP A 415 13.47 -0.64 -31.49
CA TRP A 415 14.69 -0.74 -32.30
C TRP A 415 15.96 -0.72 -31.47
N GLU A 416 16.01 0.15 -30.46
CA GLU A 416 17.11 0.26 -29.50
C GLU A 416 17.10 -0.90 -28.49
N GLN A 417 16.01 -1.67 -28.43
CA GLN A 417 15.78 -2.73 -27.45
C GLN A 417 15.94 -2.22 -26.01
N GLU A 418 15.46 -0.99 -25.77
CA GLU A 418 15.58 -0.27 -24.50
C GLU A 418 14.19 0.21 -24.04
N LEU A 419 13.89 -0.04 -22.76
CA LEU A 419 12.72 0.48 -22.06
C LEU A 419 13.21 1.47 -21.01
N ARG A 420 12.68 2.70 -21.07
CA ARG A 420 12.89 3.72 -20.04
C ARG A 420 11.57 4.03 -19.38
N THR A 421 11.57 4.05 -18.04
CA THR A 421 10.42 4.54 -17.29
C THR A 421 10.90 5.56 -16.27
N GLY A 422 10.20 6.69 -16.19
CA GLY A 422 10.40 7.74 -15.21
C GLY A 422 9.18 7.86 -14.32
N ILE A 423 9.38 7.83 -13.01
CA ILE A 423 8.33 8.19 -12.05
C ILE A 423 8.81 9.41 -11.29
N ASN A 424 8.04 10.48 -11.37
CA ASN A 424 8.30 11.73 -10.66
C ASN A 424 7.22 11.94 -9.61
N ALA A 425 7.63 11.96 -8.35
CA ALA A 425 6.78 12.22 -7.20
C ALA A 425 7.19 13.54 -6.55
N ARG A 426 6.32 14.54 -6.63
CA ARG A 426 6.47 15.84 -5.97
C ARG A 426 5.55 15.89 -4.76
N GLY A 427 6.11 16.26 -3.62
CA GLY A 427 5.39 16.44 -2.37
C GLY A 427 5.70 17.80 -1.76
N SER A 428 4.67 18.50 -1.30
CA SER A 428 4.82 19.72 -0.49
C SER A 428 4.11 19.55 0.84
N LEU A 429 4.85 19.54 1.93
CA LEU A 429 4.34 19.44 3.29
C LEU A 429 4.34 20.84 3.91
N SER A 430 3.19 21.30 4.36
CA SER A 430 3.05 22.52 5.16
C SER A 430 2.56 22.15 6.56
N MET A 431 3.21 22.70 7.58
CA MET A 431 2.82 22.53 8.97
C MET A 431 2.59 23.91 9.57
N ASP A 432 1.39 24.16 10.06
CA ASP A 432 1.01 25.40 10.75
C ASP A 432 0.71 25.10 12.21
N PHE A 433 1.46 25.73 13.10
CA PHE A 433 1.27 25.68 14.54
C PHE A 433 0.83 27.06 15.04
N GLN A 434 -0.30 27.09 15.74
CA GLN A 434 -0.88 28.29 16.29
C GLN A 434 -1.27 28.07 17.76
N ALA A 435 -0.80 28.94 18.65
CA ALA A 435 -1.22 28.98 20.04
C ALA A 435 -1.82 30.34 20.35
N GLU A 436 -3.09 30.36 20.76
CA GLU A 436 -3.88 31.56 21.02
C GLU A 436 -4.29 31.58 22.49
N LEU A 437 -3.92 32.64 23.20
CA LEU A 437 -4.45 33.00 24.51
C LEU A 437 -5.50 34.09 24.27
N ASP A 438 -6.77 33.75 24.47
CA ASP A 438 -7.87 34.68 24.30
C ASP A 438 -8.45 35.06 25.67
N SER A 439 -8.56 36.36 25.91
CA SER A 439 -9.17 36.92 27.10
C SER A 439 -9.82 38.26 26.77
N PRO A 440 -10.84 38.71 27.51
CA PRO A 440 -11.57 39.94 27.21
C PRO A 440 -10.69 41.21 27.15
N PHE A 441 -9.51 41.16 27.75
CA PHE A 441 -8.59 42.29 27.91
C PHE A 441 -7.23 42.07 27.25
N LEU A 442 -6.90 40.86 26.81
CA LEU A 442 -5.62 40.53 26.19
C LEU A 442 -5.79 39.36 25.22
N GLN A 443 -5.39 39.57 23.96
CA GLN A 443 -5.26 38.52 22.97
C GLN A 443 -3.79 38.37 22.61
N ALA A 444 -3.24 37.17 22.79
CA ALA A 444 -1.86 36.86 22.41
C ALA A 444 -1.84 35.62 21.51
N THR A 445 -1.16 35.73 20.38
CA THR A 445 -1.10 34.65 19.39
C THR A 445 0.35 34.39 18.99
N LEU A 446 0.78 33.14 19.15
CA LEU A 446 2.03 32.61 18.62
C LEU A 446 1.71 31.79 17.37
N ARG A 447 2.38 32.07 16.26
CA ARG A 447 2.29 31.27 15.03
C ARG A 447 3.67 30.84 14.57
N SER A 448 3.77 29.60 14.12
CA SER A 448 4.97 29.03 13.52
C SER A 448 4.53 28.22 12.32
N GLN A 449 5.10 28.50 11.16
CA GLN A 449 4.86 27.76 9.93
C GLN A 449 6.17 27.11 9.49
N ALA A 450 6.08 25.87 9.04
CA ALA A 450 7.20 25.15 8.44
C ALA A 450 6.74 24.57 7.10
N GLU A 451 7.52 24.81 6.06
CA GLU A 451 7.24 24.32 4.71
C GLU A 451 8.40 23.49 4.19
N LEU A 452 8.08 22.34 3.60
CA LEU A 452 9.03 21.39 3.05
C LEU A 452 8.55 20.96 1.67
N GLU A 453 9.36 21.18 0.64
CA GLU A 453 9.08 20.65 -0.70
C GLU A 453 10.11 19.58 -1.05
N THR A 454 9.65 18.45 -1.56
CA THR A 454 10.51 17.33 -1.95
C THR A 454 10.09 16.81 -3.32
N SER A 455 11.08 16.44 -4.13
CA SER A 455 10.89 15.74 -5.40
C SER A 455 11.75 14.48 -5.40
N ILE A 456 11.09 13.36 -5.71
CA ILE A 456 11.72 12.06 -5.81
C ILE A 456 11.53 11.57 -7.24
N HIS A 457 12.65 11.26 -7.89
CA HIS A 457 12.69 10.66 -9.21
C HIS A 457 13.11 9.20 -9.11
N PHE A 458 12.32 8.31 -9.70
CA PHE A 458 12.64 6.90 -9.82
C PHE A 458 12.72 6.54 -11.30
N ASP A 459 13.95 6.41 -11.78
CA ASP A 459 14.24 6.10 -13.17
C ASP A 459 14.62 4.62 -13.30
N THR A 460 13.95 3.93 -14.22
CA THR A 460 14.27 2.55 -14.60
C THR A 460 14.76 2.54 -16.04
N THR A 461 15.91 1.94 -16.28
CA THR A 461 16.42 1.67 -17.63
C THR A 461 16.62 0.17 -17.77
N LEU A 462 15.97 -0.42 -18.76
CA LEU A 462 16.03 -1.85 -19.05
C LEU A 462 16.49 -2.04 -20.48
N ARG A 463 17.52 -2.87 -20.68
CA ARG A 463 18.01 -3.27 -22.01
C ARG A 463 17.81 -4.77 -22.18
N PHE A 464 16.95 -5.11 -23.13
CA PHE A 464 16.55 -6.49 -23.43
C PHE A 464 17.25 -7.07 -24.67
N SER A 465 18.39 -6.49 -25.06
CA SER A 465 19.20 -6.96 -26.20
C SER A 465 20.00 -8.24 -25.93
N SER A 466 20.22 -8.60 -24.66
CA SER A 466 20.94 -9.81 -24.26
C SER A 466 20.31 -10.46 -23.04
N SER A 467 20.44 -11.78 -22.90
CA SER A 467 20.09 -12.52 -21.68
C SER A 467 21.36 -12.78 -20.84
N PRO A 468 21.40 -12.43 -19.53
CA PRO A 468 20.33 -11.82 -18.75
C PRO A 468 20.08 -10.35 -19.12
N VAL A 469 18.82 -9.93 -18.97
CA VAL A 469 18.39 -8.54 -19.20
C VAL A 469 19.16 -7.61 -18.26
N LEU A 470 19.68 -6.51 -18.81
CA LEU A 470 20.37 -5.50 -18.01
C LEU A 470 19.36 -4.48 -17.50
N MET A 471 19.23 -4.38 -16.18
CA MET A 471 18.32 -3.44 -15.52
C MET A 471 19.10 -2.52 -14.57
N CYS A 472 18.90 -1.22 -14.72
CA CYS A 472 19.44 -0.19 -13.85
C CYS A 472 18.28 0.57 -13.21
N LEU A 473 18.31 0.67 -11.89
CA LEU A 473 17.35 1.43 -11.10
C LEU A 473 18.06 2.58 -10.42
N GLN A 474 17.47 3.77 -10.51
CA GLN A 474 18.02 4.97 -9.90
C GLN A 474 16.94 5.70 -9.13
N LEU A 475 17.13 5.80 -7.81
CA LEU A 475 16.35 6.66 -6.94
C LEU A 475 17.15 7.95 -6.71
N ARG A 476 16.61 9.08 -7.12
CA ARG A 476 17.21 10.40 -6.96
C ARG A 476 16.27 11.30 -6.17
N GLU A 477 16.81 11.95 -5.15
CA GLU A 477 16.13 12.98 -4.37
C GLU A 477 16.75 14.33 -4.76
N GLU A 478 15.93 15.30 -5.16
CA GLU A 478 16.44 16.65 -5.43
C GLU A 478 16.62 17.44 -4.13
N GLN A 479 17.24 18.63 -4.22
CA GLN A 479 17.38 19.49 -3.06
C GLN A 479 16.02 19.88 -2.48
N VAL A 480 15.87 19.64 -1.19
CA VAL A 480 14.66 19.89 -0.42
C VAL A 480 14.72 21.29 0.18
N PRO A 481 14.03 22.31 -0.38
CA PRO A 481 13.92 23.60 0.29
C PRO A 481 13.08 23.42 1.56
N TYR A 482 13.63 23.93 2.67
CA TYR A 482 12.96 24.01 3.97
C TYR A 482 12.85 25.48 4.36
N ARG A 483 11.63 25.93 4.70
CA ARG A 483 11.32 27.32 5.07
C ARG A 483 10.65 27.42 6.42
#